data_AF-A0A139CGC6-F1
#
_entry.id   AF-A0A139CGC6-F1
#
_cell.length_a   1.000
_cell.length_b   1.000
_cell.length_c   1.000
_cell.angle_alpha   90.00
_cell.angle_beta   90.00
_cell.angle_gamma   90.00
#
_symmetry.space_group_name_H-M   'P 1'
#
loop_
_entity.id
_entity.type
_entity.pdbx_description
1 polymer ?
#
loop_
_entity_poly.entity_id
_entity_poly.type
_entity_poly.pdbx_seq_one_letter_code
_entity_poly.pdbx_strand_id
1 'polypeptide(L)'
;MLNFRKTIILASLFLFFILVSAGGASGKVLYNDTISEGDGYQINDYVIDVAEVFPSQESAIIQIYEGDAKDPKYDKLISEDGSFEFEIEGEDVELTVISVYSGVIPQAKLLITVTDDDFINGRTLGVVDGGHSEAEFSGTPVIEITKTVEPSTVDVGDTVTVKISAKNTGDDRATKVVFTDNIPPKFVLEQTFVS
;
A
#
# COMPACT_ATOMS: atom_id res chain seq x y z
N MET A 1 -64.37 -20.13 11.77
CA MET A 1 -64.02 -19.92 10.36
C MET A 1 -62.98 -18.81 10.32
N LEU A 2 -61.73 -19.20 10.14
CA LEU A 2 -60.54 -18.35 10.17
C LEU A 2 -60.52 -17.45 8.93
N ASN A 3 -60.21 -16.16 9.06
CA ASN A 3 -59.75 -15.36 7.92
C ASN A 3 -58.78 -14.27 8.39
N PHE A 4 -57.49 -14.60 8.29
CA PHE A 4 -56.39 -13.65 8.27
C PHE A 4 -56.49 -12.77 7.00
N ARG A 5 -56.33 -11.46 7.13
CA ARG A 5 -55.88 -10.63 5.99
C ARG A 5 -54.67 -9.81 6.39
N LYS A 6 -53.66 -9.99 5.56
CA LYS A 6 -52.24 -9.66 5.72
C LYS A 6 -52.00 -8.15 5.65
N THR A 7 -51.16 -7.66 6.54
CA THR A 7 -50.44 -6.39 6.45
C THR A 7 -49.48 -6.45 5.25
N ILE A 8 -49.51 -5.46 4.36
CA ILE A 8 -48.47 -5.26 3.34
C ILE A 8 -47.87 -3.88 3.61
N ILE A 9 -46.63 -3.87 4.08
CA ILE A 9 -45.77 -2.70 4.19
C ILE A 9 -45.18 -2.47 2.80
N LEU A 10 -45.44 -1.31 2.22
CA LEU A 10 -44.90 -0.90 0.93
C LEU A 10 -43.48 -0.35 1.15
N ALA A 11 -42.46 -1.17 0.94
CA ALA A 11 -41.07 -0.73 0.96
C ALA A 11 -40.76 0.07 -0.32
N SER A 12 -40.17 1.25 -0.15
CA SER A 12 -39.79 2.20 -1.19
C SER A 12 -38.67 1.62 -2.07
N LEU A 13 -38.92 1.54 -3.37
CA LEU A 13 -37.94 1.13 -4.38
C LEU A 13 -37.07 2.35 -4.75
N PHE A 14 -35.91 2.50 -4.12
CA PHE A 14 -34.87 3.43 -4.58
C PHE A 14 -34.08 2.73 -5.70
N LEU A 15 -34.39 3.07 -6.94
CA LEU A 15 -33.62 2.64 -8.11
C LEU A 15 -32.43 3.60 -8.28
N PHE A 16 -31.25 3.24 -7.76
CA PHE A 16 -30.01 3.93 -8.08
C PHE A 16 -29.52 3.42 -9.45
N PHE A 17 -29.71 4.22 -10.50
CA PHE A 17 -28.99 4.05 -11.76
C PHE A 17 -27.62 4.68 -11.57
N ILE A 18 -26.64 3.90 -11.11
CA ILE A 18 -25.24 4.28 -11.24
C ILE A 18 -24.80 3.82 -12.63
N LEU A 19 -24.70 4.78 -13.55
CA LEU A 19 -23.97 4.62 -14.79
C LEU A 19 -22.48 4.72 -14.44
N VAL A 20 -21.82 3.59 -14.20
CA VAL A 20 -20.35 3.51 -14.34
C VAL A 20 -20.10 2.98 -15.74
N SER A 21 -19.37 3.77 -16.51
CA SER A 21 -18.83 3.35 -17.79
C SER A 21 -17.89 2.17 -17.52
N ALA A 22 -18.32 0.96 -17.87
CA ALA A 22 -17.40 -0.16 -18.06
C ALA A 22 -16.49 0.20 -19.25
N GLY A 23 -15.37 0.87 -18.95
CA GLY A 23 -14.20 0.83 -19.81
C GLY A 23 -13.74 -0.61 -19.81
N GLY A 24 -13.94 -1.30 -20.93
CA GLY A 24 -13.53 -2.69 -21.06
C GLY A 24 -12.02 -2.82 -20.94
N ALA A 25 -11.53 -3.22 -19.77
CA ALA A 25 -10.23 -3.84 -19.59
C ALA A 25 -10.47 -5.31 -19.25
N SER A 26 -9.79 -6.21 -19.95
CA SER A 26 -9.77 -7.64 -19.61
C SER A 26 -8.94 -7.80 -18.34
N GLY A 27 -9.51 -7.52 -17.17
CA GLY A 27 -8.81 -7.58 -15.89
C GLY A 27 -8.12 -8.94 -15.71
N LYS A 28 -6.81 -8.93 -15.46
CA LYS A 28 -6.04 -10.13 -15.15
C LYS A 28 -6.25 -10.50 -13.69
N VAL A 29 -6.55 -11.76 -13.43
CA VAL A 29 -6.73 -12.26 -12.06
C VAL A 29 -5.38 -12.34 -11.35
N LEU A 30 -5.26 -11.58 -10.27
CA LEU A 30 -4.13 -11.60 -9.35
C LEU A 30 -4.36 -12.63 -8.23
N TYR A 31 -5.58 -12.64 -7.69
CA TYR A 31 -5.96 -13.51 -6.58
C TYR A 31 -7.43 -13.91 -6.70
N ASN A 32 -7.74 -15.16 -6.36
CA ASN A 32 -9.10 -15.71 -6.36
C ASN A 32 -9.21 -16.85 -5.35
N ASP A 33 -9.16 -16.51 -4.06
CA ASP A 33 -9.28 -17.48 -2.98
C ASP A 33 -9.80 -16.81 -1.69
N THR A 34 -9.86 -17.57 -0.60
CA THR A 34 -10.33 -17.09 0.71
C THR A 34 -9.21 -16.49 1.55
N ILE A 35 -9.52 -15.38 2.22
CA ILE A 35 -8.70 -14.75 3.25
C ILE A 35 -9.52 -14.73 4.55
N SER A 36 -8.89 -15.04 5.68
CA SER A 36 -9.56 -15.02 6.98
C SER A 36 -9.70 -13.60 7.51
N GLU A 37 -10.69 -13.39 8.36
CA GLU A 37 -10.81 -12.15 9.14
C GLU A 37 -9.52 -11.92 9.95
N GLY A 38 -8.94 -10.72 9.81
CA GLY A 38 -7.67 -10.33 10.40
C GLY A 38 -6.44 -10.58 9.50
N ASP A 39 -6.58 -11.33 8.41
CA ASP A 39 -5.53 -11.54 7.42
C ASP A 39 -5.66 -10.55 6.25
N GLY A 40 -4.63 -10.45 5.41
CA GLY A 40 -4.62 -9.57 4.25
C GLY A 40 -3.94 -10.15 3.02
N TYR A 41 -4.05 -9.44 1.90
CA TYR A 41 -3.32 -9.72 0.66
C TYR A 41 -2.40 -8.54 0.33
N GLN A 42 -1.10 -8.79 0.28
CA GLN A 42 -0.10 -7.77 0.03
C GLN A 42 0.34 -7.73 -1.44
N ILE A 43 0.29 -6.53 -1.99
CA ILE A 43 0.73 -6.16 -3.34
C ILE A 43 1.72 -5.01 -3.18
N ASN A 44 3.01 -5.28 -3.37
CA ASN A 44 4.07 -4.31 -3.12
C ASN A 44 3.95 -3.72 -1.70
N ASP A 45 3.81 -2.40 -1.58
CA ASP A 45 3.65 -1.70 -0.30
C ASP A 45 2.19 -1.51 0.11
N TYR A 46 1.25 -2.14 -0.58
CA TYR A 46 -0.17 -2.06 -0.28
C TYR A 46 -0.67 -3.36 0.31
N VAL A 47 -1.54 -3.26 1.30
CA VAL A 47 -2.17 -4.43 1.92
C VAL A 47 -3.68 -4.26 1.88
N ILE A 48 -4.36 -5.27 1.36
CA ILE A 48 -5.80 -5.38 1.33
C ILE A 48 -6.20 -6.32 2.48
N ASP A 49 -6.66 -5.76 3.58
CA ASP A 49 -7.06 -6.49 4.78
C ASP A 49 -8.54 -6.84 4.77
N VAL A 50 -8.84 -8.08 5.14
CA VAL A 50 -10.19 -8.49 5.52
C VAL A 50 -10.36 -8.17 7.00
N ALA A 51 -10.74 -6.93 7.29
CA ALA A 51 -10.77 -6.41 8.66
C ALA A 51 -11.88 -7.03 9.51
N GLU A 52 -13.07 -7.21 8.93
CA GLU A 52 -14.21 -7.83 9.61
C GLU A 52 -15.12 -8.51 8.60
N VAL A 53 -15.67 -9.68 8.92
CA VAL A 53 -16.61 -10.39 8.06
C VAL A 53 -17.95 -10.54 8.77
N PHE A 54 -19.03 -10.23 8.06
CA PHE A 54 -20.41 -10.34 8.54
C PHE A 54 -21.19 -11.39 7.75
N PRO A 55 -21.05 -12.70 8.06
CA PRO A 55 -21.76 -13.75 7.32
C PRO A 55 -23.28 -13.59 7.31
N SER A 56 -23.88 -13.08 8.40
CA SER A 56 -25.33 -12.85 8.47
C SER A 56 -25.82 -11.66 7.64
N GLN A 57 -24.90 -10.78 7.22
CA GLN A 57 -25.18 -9.60 6.40
C GLN A 57 -24.54 -9.73 5.02
N GLU A 58 -24.01 -10.92 4.67
CA GLU A 58 -23.39 -11.20 3.38
C GLU A 58 -22.43 -10.08 2.95
N SER A 59 -21.53 -9.67 3.85
CA SER A 59 -20.62 -8.54 3.63
C SER A 59 -19.33 -8.65 4.44
N ALA A 60 -18.32 -7.88 4.05
CA ALA A 60 -17.06 -7.74 4.76
C ALA A 60 -16.60 -6.27 4.76
N ILE A 61 -15.89 -5.87 5.81
CA ILE A 61 -15.11 -4.63 5.84
C ILE A 61 -13.73 -4.95 5.26
N ILE A 62 -13.42 -4.26 4.17
CA ILE A 62 -12.12 -4.31 3.51
C ILE A 62 -11.41 -3.00 3.80
N GLN A 63 -10.22 -3.10 4.37
CA GLN A 63 -9.33 -1.97 4.61
C GLN A 63 -8.11 -2.08 3.71
N ILE A 64 -7.72 -0.98 3.08
CA ILE A 64 -6.59 -0.95 2.18
C ILE A 64 -5.58 0.04 2.70
N TYR A 65 -4.38 -0.45 3.00
CA TYR A 65 -3.26 0.32 3.54
C TYR A 65 -2.22 0.58 2.46
N GLU A 66 -1.48 1.69 2.63
CA GLU A 66 -0.30 2.04 1.84
C GLU A 66 0.86 2.24 2.82
N GLY A 67 1.90 1.41 2.69
CA GLY A 67 3.03 1.36 3.62
C GLY A 67 2.62 0.97 5.03
N ASP A 68 3.40 1.41 6.02
CA ASP A 68 3.16 1.20 7.45
C ASP A 68 2.16 2.22 8.06
N ALA A 69 1.36 2.88 7.23
CA ALA A 69 0.41 3.90 7.66
C ALA A 69 -0.58 3.34 8.68
N LYS A 70 -0.84 4.10 9.75
CA LYS A 70 -1.73 3.67 10.84
C LYS A 70 -3.20 3.61 10.46
N ASP A 71 -3.61 4.49 9.55
CA ASP A 71 -4.99 4.60 9.10
C ASP A 71 -5.09 4.06 7.68
N PRO A 72 -6.12 3.28 7.34
CA PRO A 72 -6.28 2.77 6.00
C PRO A 72 -6.59 3.90 5.03
N LYS A 73 -6.02 3.81 3.82
CA LYS A 73 -6.32 4.70 2.69
C LYS A 73 -7.77 4.55 2.24
N TYR A 74 -8.28 3.32 2.27
CA TYR A 74 -9.68 3.01 1.99
C TYR A 74 -10.25 2.10 3.08
N ASP A 75 -11.47 2.41 3.52
CA ASP A 75 -12.26 1.59 4.44
C ASP A 75 -13.65 1.40 3.84
N LYS A 76 -13.99 0.15 3.49
CA LYS A 76 -15.17 -0.18 2.70
C LYS A 76 -15.90 -1.39 3.24
N LEU A 77 -17.18 -1.20 3.57
CA LEU A 77 -18.13 -2.31 3.69
C LEU A 77 -18.57 -2.73 2.28
N ILE A 78 -18.25 -3.95 1.88
CA ILE A 78 -18.58 -4.51 0.57
C ILE A 78 -19.45 -5.74 0.79
N SER A 79 -20.62 -5.78 0.14
CA SER A 79 -21.50 -6.95 0.15
C SER A 79 -21.00 -8.03 -0.80
N GLU A 80 -21.45 -9.28 -0.62
CA GLU A 80 -21.23 -10.35 -1.60
C GLU A 80 -21.64 -9.90 -3.01
N ASP A 81 -20.85 -10.33 -4.01
CA ASP A 81 -20.87 -9.89 -5.40
C ASP A 81 -20.61 -8.39 -5.63
N GLY A 82 -20.34 -7.61 -4.58
CA GLY A 82 -19.95 -6.21 -4.65
C GLY A 82 -18.48 -6.05 -5.01
N SER A 83 -18.17 -4.99 -5.76
CA SER A 83 -16.80 -4.61 -6.09
C SER A 83 -16.45 -3.18 -5.68
N PHE A 84 -15.15 -2.94 -5.53
CA PHE A 84 -14.55 -1.64 -5.28
C PHE A 84 -13.29 -1.49 -6.15
N GLU A 85 -13.27 -0.41 -6.93
CA GLU A 85 -12.14 -0.03 -7.79
C GLU A 85 -11.28 1.02 -7.07
N PHE A 86 -9.97 0.86 -7.16
CA PHE A 86 -8.98 1.78 -6.60
C PHE A 86 -7.66 1.66 -7.38
N GLU A 87 -6.75 2.61 -7.16
CA GLU A 87 -5.45 2.62 -7.82
C GLU A 87 -4.34 2.22 -6.84
N ILE A 88 -3.44 1.33 -7.28
CA ILE A 88 -2.15 1.07 -6.63
C ILE A 88 -1.03 1.43 -7.60
N GLU A 89 -0.13 2.34 -7.18
CA GLU A 89 0.99 2.82 -8.00
C GLU A 89 0.60 3.32 -9.42
N GLY A 90 -0.64 3.77 -9.59
CA GLY A 90 -1.19 4.26 -10.87
C GLY A 90 -1.82 3.18 -11.74
N GLU A 91 -1.90 1.94 -11.27
CA GLU A 91 -2.59 0.83 -11.92
C GLU A 91 -3.96 0.59 -11.29
N ASP A 92 -4.96 0.34 -12.13
CA ASP A 92 -6.33 0.08 -11.71
C ASP A 92 -6.44 -1.33 -11.12
N VAL A 93 -6.97 -1.41 -9.90
CA VAL A 93 -7.25 -2.64 -9.18
C VAL A 93 -8.74 -2.71 -8.87
N GLU A 94 -9.38 -3.80 -9.26
CA GLU A 94 -10.75 -4.11 -8.87
C GLU A 94 -10.71 -5.26 -7.85
N LEU A 95 -11.30 -5.00 -6.69
CA LEU A 95 -11.56 -6.02 -5.66
C LEU A 95 -13.04 -6.36 -5.66
N THR A 96 -13.35 -7.65 -5.72
CA THR A 96 -14.71 -8.19 -5.55
C THR A 96 -14.76 -9.10 -4.35
N VAL A 97 -15.75 -8.92 -3.47
CA VAL A 97 -16.09 -9.91 -2.44
C VAL A 97 -17.03 -10.92 -3.08
N ILE A 98 -16.53 -12.11 -3.43
CA ILE A 98 -17.34 -13.15 -4.07
C ILE A 98 -18.32 -13.76 -3.07
N SER A 99 -17.84 -14.08 -1.87
CA SER A 99 -18.66 -14.68 -0.82
C SER A 99 -18.02 -14.53 0.54
N VAL A 100 -18.81 -14.67 1.60
CA VAL A 100 -18.35 -14.68 2.99
C VAL A 100 -18.79 -15.97 3.69
N TYR A 101 -17.96 -16.45 4.60
CA TYR A 101 -18.16 -17.71 5.30
C TYR A 101 -18.09 -17.49 6.81
N SER A 102 -19.04 -18.09 7.52
CA SER A 102 -18.95 -18.23 8.97
C SER A 102 -17.92 -19.29 9.35
N GLY A 103 -17.28 -19.14 10.50
CA GLY A 103 -16.35 -20.12 11.04
C GLY A 103 -15.96 -19.79 12.46
N VAL A 104 -14.95 -20.50 12.98
CA VAL A 104 -14.26 -20.07 14.22
C VAL A 104 -13.56 -18.73 13.96
N ILE A 105 -12.95 -18.61 12.79
CA ILE A 105 -12.51 -17.35 12.20
C ILE A 105 -13.31 -17.22 10.89
N PRO A 106 -14.19 -16.21 10.77
CA PRO A 106 -14.87 -15.91 9.51
C PRO A 106 -13.90 -15.66 8.35
N GLN A 107 -14.34 -15.86 7.12
CA GLN A 107 -13.49 -15.68 5.93
C GLN A 107 -14.25 -15.00 4.80
N ALA A 108 -13.55 -14.27 3.94
CA ALA A 108 -14.08 -13.72 2.69
C ALA A 108 -13.34 -14.34 1.50
N LYS A 109 -14.07 -14.82 0.49
CA LYS A 109 -13.50 -15.14 -0.81
C LYS A 109 -13.40 -13.86 -1.62
N LEU A 110 -12.17 -13.50 -2.00
CA LEU A 110 -11.89 -12.31 -2.78
C LEU A 110 -11.49 -12.69 -4.20
N LEU A 111 -11.91 -11.86 -5.16
CA LEU A 111 -11.31 -11.78 -6.49
C LEU A 111 -10.63 -10.43 -6.61
N ILE A 112 -9.33 -10.44 -6.88
CA ILE A 112 -8.54 -9.24 -7.14
C ILE A 112 -8.08 -9.31 -8.58
N THR A 113 -8.44 -8.30 -9.36
CA THR A 113 -8.06 -8.15 -10.77
C THR A 113 -7.34 -6.84 -11.01
N VAL A 114 -6.37 -6.87 -11.93
CA VAL A 114 -5.54 -5.72 -12.31
C VAL A 114 -5.56 -5.51 -13.81
N THR A 115 -5.31 -4.28 -14.27
CA THR A 115 -5.26 -3.93 -15.69
C THR A 115 -3.99 -4.39 -16.40
N ASP A 116 -2.86 -4.36 -15.71
CA ASP A 116 -1.54 -4.72 -16.23
C ASP A 116 -0.86 -5.73 -15.29
N ASP A 117 -0.18 -6.72 -15.85
CA ASP A 117 0.53 -7.74 -15.09
C ASP A 117 1.99 -7.42 -14.79
N ASP A 118 2.58 -6.47 -15.49
CA ASP A 118 3.90 -5.93 -15.14
C ASP A 118 3.87 -5.20 -13.78
N PHE A 119 2.67 -4.86 -13.30
CA PHE A 119 2.38 -4.37 -11.95
C PHE A 119 2.71 -5.39 -10.85
N ILE A 120 2.65 -6.68 -11.17
CA ILE A 120 3.01 -7.79 -10.28
C ILE A 120 4.52 -7.98 -10.34
N ASN A 121 5.26 -7.11 -9.65
CA ASN A 121 6.69 -7.29 -9.49
C ASN A 121 7.01 -8.35 -8.41
N GLY A 122 8.29 -8.66 -8.20
CA GLY A 122 8.73 -9.66 -7.22
C GLY A 122 8.43 -9.34 -5.73
N ARG A 123 7.72 -8.24 -5.44
CA ARG A 123 7.31 -7.79 -4.10
C ARG A 123 5.81 -7.98 -3.84
N THR A 124 5.05 -8.56 -4.75
CA THR A 124 3.72 -9.09 -4.42
C THR A 124 3.92 -10.34 -3.55
N LEU A 125 3.67 -10.21 -2.25
CA LEU A 125 3.90 -11.28 -1.27
C LEU A 125 2.71 -12.23 -1.15
N GLY A 126 1.51 -11.81 -1.57
CA GLY A 126 0.32 -12.63 -1.50
C GLY A 126 -0.36 -12.55 -0.14
N VAL A 127 -0.90 -13.66 0.35
CA VAL A 127 -1.62 -13.68 1.65
C VAL A 127 -0.65 -13.49 2.82
N VAL A 128 -0.99 -12.59 3.74
CA VAL A 128 -0.26 -12.26 4.97
C VAL A 128 -1.14 -12.58 6.18
N ASP A 129 -0.69 -13.53 7.00
CA ASP A 129 -1.32 -13.89 8.29
C ASP A 129 -1.13 -12.71 9.27
N GLY A 130 -2.24 -12.13 9.73
CA GLY A 130 -2.24 -10.88 10.52
C GLY A 130 -2.27 -9.58 9.70
N GLY A 131 -2.42 -9.69 8.37
CA GLY A 131 -2.73 -8.55 7.50
C GLY A 131 -1.68 -7.44 7.54
N HIS A 132 -2.13 -6.19 7.55
CA HIS A 132 -1.26 -5.00 7.54
C HIS A 132 -0.24 -4.98 8.67
N SER A 133 -0.59 -5.53 9.83
CA SER A 133 0.28 -5.51 11.02
C SER A 133 1.52 -6.40 10.88
N GLU A 134 1.46 -7.43 10.03
CA GLU A 134 2.54 -8.39 9.82
C GLU A 134 3.13 -8.30 8.40
N ALA A 135 2.69 -7.33 7.60
CA ALA A 135 3.17 -7.10 6.24
C ALA A 135 4.59 -6.51 6.21
N GLU A 136 5.32 -6.80 5.13
CA GLU A 136 6.69 -6.31 4.92
C GLU A 136 6.71 -5.16 3.93
N PHE A 137 6.93 -3.93 4.39
CA PHE A 137 7.00 -2.74 3.54
C PHE A 137 8.43 -2.43 3.09
N SER A 138 8.59 -1.90 1.88
CA SER A 138 9.77 -1.12 1.52
C SER A 138 9.70 0.16 2.32
N GLY A 139 10.69 0.32 3.20
CA GLY A 139 10.93 1.58 3.85
C GLY A 139 11.23 2.73 2.87
N THR A 140 11.41 3.92 3.42
CA THR A 140 11.92 5.07 2.68
C THR A 140 13.38 5.31 3.04
N PRO A 141 14.33 5.35 2.09
CA PRO A 141 15.68 5.77 2.40
C PRO A 141 15.71 7.24 2.81
N VAL A 142 16.34 7.54 3.94
CA VAL A 142 16.51 8.92 4.45
C VAL A 142 18.00 9.16 4.64
N ILE A 143 18.58 10.03 3.81
CA ILE A 143 20.01 10.34 3.87
C ILE A 143 20.27 11.58 4.73
N GLU A 144 20.95 11.39 5.84
CA GLU A 144 21.54 12.47 6.62
C GLU A 144 22.96 12.73 6.15
N ILE A 145 23.30 14.00 5.91
CA ILE A 145 24.63 14.41 5.48
C ILE A 145 25.20 15.37 6.51
N THR A 146 26.39 15.05 7.00
CA THR A 146 27.18 15.95 7.85
C THR A 146 28.45 16.35 7.13
N LYS A 147 28.80 17.63 7.22
CA LYS A 147 30.05 18.18 6.67
C LYS A 147 30.78 18.91 7.78
N THR A 148 32.03 18.54 7.99
CA THR A 148 32.93 19.15 8.95
C THR A 148 34.20 19.57 8.23
N VAL A 149 34.82 20.64 8.74
CA VAL A 149 36.00 21.25 8.13
C VAL A 149 37.01 21.53 9.22
N GLU A 150 38.24 21.05 9.04
CA GLU A 150 39.32 21.26 9.98
C GLU A 150 40.64 21.55 9.24
N PRO A 151 41.37 22.62 9.61
CA PRO A 151 41.01 23.65 10.59
C PRO A 151 39.99 24.66 10.05
N SER A 152 39.25 25.33 10.95
CA SER A 152 38.20 26.31 10.60
C SER A 152 38.72 27.72 10.29
N THR A 153 40.02 27.96 10.50
CA THR A 153 40.70 29.23 10.21
C THR A 153 42.06 28.88 9.65
N VAL A 154 42.35 29.41 8.46
CA VAL A 154 43.50 29.03 7.63
C VAL A 154 44.09 30.26 6.95
N ASP A 155 45.39 30.23 6.71
CA ASP A 155 46.09 31.20 5.87
C ASP A 155 46.27 30.67 4.44
N VAL A 156 46.70 31.54 3.53
CA VAL A 156 46.95 31.15 2.13
C VAL A 156 48.09 30.15 2.08
N GLY A 157 47.82 28.98 1.50
CA GLY A 157 48.78 27.88 1.36
C GLY A 157 48.57 26.75 2.37
N ASP A 158 47.70 26.93 3.36
CA ASP A 158 47.34 25.87 4.29
C ASP A 158 46.43 24.82 3.64
N THR A 159 46.60 23.56 4.05
CA THR A 159 45.71 22.46 3.67
C THR A 159 44.55 22.37 4.65
N VAL A 160 43.34 22.21 4.11
CA VAL A 160 42.12 21.99 4.89
C VAL A 160 41.57 20.60 4.61
N THR A 161 41.20 19.89 5.66
CA THR A 161 40.50 18.61 5.54
C THR A 161 39.00 18.84 5.65
N VAL A 162 38.26 18.47 4.61
CA VAL A 162 36.80 18.43 4.63
C VAL A 162 36.38 16.98 4.81
N LYS A 163 35.67 16.69 5.90
CA LYS A 163 35.10 15.37 6.16
C LYS A 163 33.59 15.42 5.97
N ILE A 164 33.11 14.58 5.05
CA ILE A 164 31.70 14.44 4.72
C ILE A 164 31.28 13.03 5.11
N SER A 165 30.22 12.91 5.89
CA SER A 165 29.62 11.62 6.23
C SER A 165 28.17 11.64 5.80
N ALA A 166 27.82 10.68 4.94
CA ALA A 166 26.45 10.40 4.56
C ALA A 166 26.02 9.11 5.26
N LYS A 167 24.87 9.14 5.92
CA LYS A 167 24.30 7.98 6.60
C LYS A 167 22.87 7.80 6.13
N ASN A 168 22.54 6.59 5.69
CA ASN A 168 21.14 6.20 5.53
C ASN A 168 20.56 5.91 6.92
N THR A 169 19.58 6.71 7.31
CA THR A 169 18.82 6.61 8.55
C THR A 169 17.39 6.14 8.31
N GLY A 170 17.01 6.00 7.05
CA GLY A 170 15.76 5.37 6.65
C GLY A 170 15.81 3.86 6.77
N ASP A 171 14.67 3.25 6.53
CA ASP A 171 14.35 1.83 6.70
C ASP A 171 14.40 1.04 5.38
N ASP A 172 14.80 1.66 4.27
CA ASP A 172 15.16 0.97 3.02
C ASP A 172 16.51 1.41 2.48
N ARG A 173 17.10 0.59 1.62
CA ARG A 173 18.40 0.80 0.97
C ARG A 173 18.34 1.98 0.01
N ALA A 174 19.09 3.05 0.34
CA ALA A 174 19.33 4.12 -0.62
C ALA A 174 20.15 3.62 -1.82
N THR A 175 19.57 3.68 -3.02
CA THR A 175 20.26 3.33 -4.28
C THR A 175 20.51 4.58 -5.11
N LYS A 176 21.50 4.54 -6.01
CA LYS A 176 21.85 5.64 -6.94
C LYS A 176 22.08 7.00 -6.25
N VAL A 177 22.58 6.99 -5.02
CA VAL A 177 22.89 8.22 -4.27
C VAL A 177 24.04 8.96 -4.95
N VAL A 178 23.77 10.20 -5.37
CA VAL A 178 24.77 11.12 -5.91
C VAL A 178 24.96 12.26 -4.92
N PHE A 179 26.21 12.48 -4.51
CA PHE A 179 26.59 13.59 -3.64
C PHE A 179 27.44 14.59 -4.43
N THR A 180 27.12 15.88 -4.30
CA THR A 180 27.84 16.97 -4.95
C THR A 180 28.19 18.04 -3.92
N ASP A 181 29.45 18.44 -3.89
CA ASP A 181 29.96 19.54 -3.07
C ASP A 181 30.83 20.46 -3.93
N ASN A 182 30.46 21.74 -4.00
CA ASN A 182 31.16 22.70 -4.83
C ASN A 182 32.36 23.27 -4.07
N ILE A 183 33.54 23.21 -4.70
CA ILE A 183 34.76 23.78 -4.14
C ILE A 183 34.69 25.31 -4.27
N PRO A 184 34.82 26.07 -3.17
CA PRO A 184 34.83 27.53 -3.25
C PRO A 184 36.03 28.04 -4.07
N PRO A 185 35.93 29.18 -4.78
CA PRO A 185 36.92 29.61 -5.77
C PRO A 185 38.37 29.80 -5.28
N LYS A 186 38.57 29.92 -3.95
CA LYS A 186 39.89 30.13 -3.32
C LYS A 186 40.56 28.84 -2.84
N PHE A 187 39.90 27.71 -3.03
CA PHE A 187 40.42 26.39 -2.68
C PHE A 187 40.65 25.58 -3.95
N VAL A 188 41.65 24.72 -3.89
CA VAL A 188 41.93 23.70 -4.91
C VAL A 188 41.84 22.36 -4.21
N LEU A 189 41.13 21.41 -4.83
CA LEU A 189 41.09 20.04 -4.32
C LEU A 189 42.43 19.37 -4.59
N GLU A 190 43.12 18.98 -3.53
CA GLU A 190 44.37 18.22 -3.63
C GLU A 190 44.12 16.72 -3.74
N GLN A 191 43.27 16.17 -2.85
CA GLN A 191 43.02 14.74 -2.78
C GLN A 191 41.64 14.42 -2.22
N THR A 192 41.09 13.28 -2.64
CA THR A 192 39.87 12.69 -2.07
C THR A 192 40.20 11.32 -1.47
N PHE A 193 39.64 11.05 -0.30
CA PHE A 193 39.67 9.75 0.34
C PHE A 193 38.23 9.27 0.56
N VAL A 194 37.97 7.99 0.29
CA VAL A 194 36.68 7.33 0.57
C VAL A 194 36.97 6.16 1.48
N SER A 195 36.21 6.05 2.56
CA SER A 195 36.32 5.00 3.57
C SER A 195 34.95 4.42 3.89
#